data_AF-A0A9D8KY71-F1
#
_entry.id   AF-A0A9D8KY71-F1
#
_cell.length_a   1.000
_cell.length_b   1.000
_cell.length_c   1.000
_cell.angle_alpha   90.00
_cell.angle_beta   90.00
_cell.angle_gamma   90.00
#
_symmetry.space_group_name_H-M   'P 1'
#
loop_
_entity.id
_entity.type
_entity.pdbx_description
1 polymer ?
#
loop_
_entity_poly.entity_id
_entity_poly.type
_entity_poly.pdbx_seq_one_letter_code
_entity_poly.pdbx_strand_id
1 'polypeptide(L)'
;MEKWITRGGAALCAAGSLALFWTFGVFLAAPWRAGRLLSLNSIEMQVLGVSLFAALAVAWGALHILAIADRADNPRTYYTFCVALLIAAILAMADGMAWTAARIA
;
A
#
# COMPACT_ATOMS: atom_id res chain seq x y z
N MET A 1 11.01 25.00 2.56
CA MET A 1 11.68 23.68 2.63
C MET A 1 12.26 23.36 1.27
N GLU A 2 13.43 22.72 1.23
CA GLU A 2 14.03 22.29 -0.04
C GLU A 2 13.23 21.13 -0.65
N LYS A 3 12.91 21.20 -1.96
CA LYS A 3 12.01 20.27 -2.63
C LYS A 3 12.47 18.81 -2.57
N TRP A 4 13.77 18.55 -2.44
CA TRP A 4 14.28 17.19 -2.33
C TRP A 4 13.96 16.57 -0.95
N ILE A 5 13.91 17.36 0.12
CA ILE A 5 13.59 16.89 1.47
C ILE A 5 12.12 16.45 1.53
N THR A 6 11.21 17.24 0.96
CA THR A 6 9.78 16.90 0.91
C THR A 6 9.52 15.67 0.05
N ARG A 7 10.19 15.55 -1.11
CA ARG A 7 10.15 14.34 -1.93
C ARG A 7 10.70 13.11 -1.19
N GLY A 8 11.78 13.27 -0.43
CA GLY A 8 12.34 12.20 0.40
C GLY A 8 11.36 11.71 1.46
N GLY A 9 10.71 12.63 2.17
CA GLY A 9 9.64 12.29 3.13
C GLY A 9 8.48 11.56 2.48
N ALA A 10 8.02 12.03 1.30
CA ALA A 10 6.98 11.35 0.54
C ALA A 10 7.39 9.94 0.12
N ALA A 11 8.63 9.74 -0.33
CA ALA A 11 9.15 8.43 -0.72
C ALA A 11 9.22 7.45 0.46
N LEU A 12 9.61 7.93 1.65
CA LEU A 12 9.64 7.10 2.85
C LEU A 12 8.22 6.67 3.28
N CYS A 13 7.25 7.60 3.26
CA CYS A 13 5.86 7.27 3.51
C CYS A 13 5.32 6.28 2.47
N ALA A 14 5.64 6.47 1.19
CA ALA A 14 5.26 5.55 0.13
C ALA A 14 5.82 4.14 0.40
N ALA A 15 7.11 4.01 0.73
CA ALA A 15 7.72 2.73 1.10
C ALA A 15 7.03 2.07 2.30
N GLY A 16 6.70 2.85 3.34
CA GLY A 16 5.92 2.37 4.48
C GLY A 16 4.53 1.84 4.08
N SER A 17 3.83 2.54 3.20
CA SER A 17 2.54 2.08 2.69
C SER A 17 2.63 0.77 1.90
N LEU A 18 3.71 0.58 1.12
CA LEU A 18 3.94 -0.66 0.37
C LEU A 18 4.15 -1.86 1.30
N ALA A 19 4.89 -1.68 2.41
CA ALA A 19 5.05 -2.73 3.42
C ALA A 19 3.71 -3.11 4.09
N LEU A 20 2.83 -2.14 4.30
CA LEU A 20 1.49 -2.39 4.83
C LEU A 20 0.59 -3.11 3.80
N PHE A 21 0.65 -2.75 2.51
CA PHE A 21 -0.05 -3.47 1.45
C PHE A 21 0.44 -4.91 1.29
N TRP A 22 1.76 -5.13 1.41
CA TRP A 22 2.34 -6.46 1.45
C TRP A 22 1.79 -7.27 2.63
N THR A 23 1.76 -6.67 3.83
CA THR A 23 1.21 -7.29 5.05
C THR A 23 -0.27 -7.64 4.89
N PHE A 24 -1.07 -6.75 4.30
CA PHE A 24 -2.46 -7.04 3.95
C PHE A 24 -2.55 -8.25 3.00
N GLY A 25 -1.72 -8.31 1.96
CA GLY A 25 -1.64 -9.46 1.05
C GLY A 25 -1.32 -10.78 1.76
N VAL A 26 -0.36 -10.76 2.70
CA VAL A 26 0.00 -11.92 3.52
C VAL A 26 -1.20 -12.51 4.25
N PHE A 27 -2.02 -11.65 4.88
CA PHE A 27 -3.22 -12.09 5.59
C PHE A 27 -4.39 -12.42 4.68
N LEU A 28 -4.51 -11.75 3.52
CA LEU A 28 -5.60 -11.96 2.57
C LEU A 28 -5.53 -13.33 1.89
N ALA A 29 -4.33 -13.88 1.70
CA ALA A 29 -4.12 -15.15 1.00
C ALA A 29 -4.92 -16.33 1.58
N ALA A 30 -4.98 -16.46 2.91
CA ALA A 30 -5.65 -17.58 3.56
C ALA A 30 -7.17 -17.61 3.31
N PRO A 31 -7.95 -16.54 3.60
CA PRO A 31 -9.37 -16.52 3.30
C PRO A 31 -9.67 -16.46 1.79
N TRP A 32 -8.79 -15.87 0.98
CA TRP A 32 -8.90 -15.88 -0.49
C TRP A 32 -8.85 -17.31 -1.04
N ARG A 33 -7.82 -18.08 -0.66
CA ARG A 33 -7.64 -19.47 -1.10
C ARG A 33 -8.80 -20.37 -0.65
N ALA A 34 -9.35 -20.11 0.53
CA ALA A 34 -10.48 -20.85 1.07
C ALA A 34 -11.86 -20.39 0.54
N GLY A 35 -11.91 -19.40 -0.35
CA GLY A 35 -13.17 -18.89 -0.93
C GLY A 35 -14.13 -18.26 0.09
N ARG A 36 -13.61 -17.84 1.26
CA ARG A 36 -14.42 -17.40 2.42
C ARG A 36 -14.31 -15.92 2.75
N LEU A 37 -13.91 -15.08 1.78
CA LEU A 37 -13.76 -13.63 1.97
C LEU A 37 -15.05 -12.94 2.43
N LEU A 38 -16.22 -13.50 2.10
CA LEU A 38 -17.53 -12.98 2.53
C LEU A 38 -18.01 -13.56 3.86
N SER A 39 -17.24 -14.46 4.47
CA SER A 39 -17.57 -15.17 5.71
C SER A 39 -16.39 -15.12 6.70
N LEU A 40 -15.76 -13.95 6.80
CA LEU A 40 -14.67 -13.70 7.74
C LEU A 40 -15.21 -13.58 9.16
N ASN A 41 -14.44 -14.07 10.13
CA ASN A 41 -14.72 -13.79 11.54
C ASN A 41 -14.28 -12.35 11.91
N SER A 42 -14.68 -11.88 13.09
CA SER A 42 -14.38 -10.52 13.55
C SER A 42 -12.88 -10.20 13.63
N ILE A 43 -12.04 -11.19 13.97
CA ILE A 43 -10.58 -11.01 14.08
C ILE A 43 -9.97 -10.87 12.68
N GLU A 44 -10.34 -11.75 11.74
CA GLU A 44 -9.88 -11.66 10.34
C GLU A 44 -10.29 -10.33 9.71
N MET A 45 -11.52 -9.87 9.98
CA MET A 45 -12.00 -8.58 9.51
C MET A 45 -11.20 -7.41 10.11
N GLN A 46 -10.84 -7.46 11.39
CA GLN A 46 -9.98 -6.44 12.00
C GLN A 46 -8.57 -6.45 11.42
N VAL A 47 -7.95 -7.63 11.27
CA VAL A 47 -6.57 -7.73 10.74
C VAL A 47 -6.49 -7.22 9.31
N LEU A 48 -7.43 -7.65 8.45
CA LEU A 48 -7.50 -7.20 7.06
C LEU A 48 -7.90 -5.72 6.98
N GLY A 49 -8.89 -5.30 7.76
CA GLY A 49 -9.36 -3.92 7.78
C GLY A 49 -8.26 -2.95 8.24
N VAL A 50 -7.66 -3.20 9.40
CA VAL A 50 -6.63 -2.33 9.99
C VAL A 50 -5.42 -2.22 9.06
N SER A 51 -4.93 -3.34 8.51
CA SER A 51 -3.79 -3.30 7.58
C SER A 51 -4.12 -2.54 6.30
N LEU A 52 -5.30 -2.73 5.72
CA LEU A 52 -5.74 -2.01 4.53
C LEU A 52 -5.93 -0.50 4.78
N PHE A 53 -6.66 -0.14 5.84
CA PHE A 53 -6.92 1.26 6.17
C PHE A 53 -5.63 1.99 6.56
N ALA A 54 -4.73 1.34 7.29
CA ALA A 54 -3.41 1.90 7.59
C ALA A 54 -2.59 2.10 6.31
N ALA A 55 -2.55 1.11 5.41
CA ALA A 55 -1.85 1.23 4.13
C ALA A 55 -2.36 2.42 3.31
N LEU A 56 -3.69 2.56 3.19
CA LEU A 56 -4.34 3.66 2.47
C LEU A 56 -4.06 5.02 3.12
N ALA A 57 -4.13 5.11 4.45
CA ALA A 57 -3.85 6.36 5.17
C ALA A 57 -2.40 6.83 4.97
N VAL A 58 -1.44 5.90 5.02
CA VAL A 58 -0.03 6.21 4.80
C VAL A 58 0.24 6.56 3.33
N ALA A 59 -0.35 5.84 2.38
CA ALA A 59 -0.25 6.15 0.96
C ALA A 59 -0.84 7.53 0.64
N TRP A 60 -1.99 7.87 1.24
CA TRP A 60 -2.59 9.20 1.14
C TRP A 60 -1.64 10.28 1.67
N GLY A 61 -1.04 10.07 2.84
CA GLY A 61 -0.03 10.99 3.39
C GLY A 61 1.16 11.18 2.46
N ALA A 62 1.68 10.10 1.88
CA ALA A 62 2.77 10.14 0.89
C ALA A 62 2.40 11.00 -0.33
N LEU A 63 1.22 10.76 -0.91
CA LEU A 63 0.73 11.52 -2.06
C LEU A 63 0.43 12.98 -1.72
N HIS A 64 -0.03 13.26 -0.50
CA HIS A 64 -0.28 14.62 -0.03
C HIS A 64 1.03 15.42 0.07
N ILE A 65 2.08 14.84 0.69
CA ILE A 65 3.40 15.47 0.76
C ILE A 65 3.98 15.68 -0.65
N LEU A 66 3.85 14.68 -1.52
CA LEU A 66 4.31 14.78 -2.90
C LEU A 66 3.56 15.85 -3.70
N ALA A 67 2.24 16.00 -3.46
CA ALA A 67 1.43 17.01 -4.13
C ALA A 67 1.91 18.43 -3.77
N ILE A 68 2.31 18.66 -2.52
CA ILE A 68 2.88 19.94 -2.07
C ILE A 68 4.20 20.24 -2.80
N ALA A 69 5.00 19.20 -3.08
CA ALA A 69 6.30 19.36 -3.71
C ALA A 69 6.23 19.60 -5.23
N ASP A 70 5.34 18.88 -5.93
CA ASP A 70 5.44 18.71 -7.39
C ASP A 70 4.19 19.06 -8.19
N ARG A 71 3.00 19.14 -7.57
CA ARG A 71 1.75 19.23 -8.34
C ARG A 71 1.61 20.54 -9.12
N ALA A 72 2.10 21.64 -8.55
CA ALA A 72 2.04 22.96 -9.20
C ALA A 72 3.10 23.14 -10.28
N ASP A 73 4.32 22.66 -10.04
CA ASP A 73 5.46 22.90 -10.94
C ASP A 73 5.60 21.82 -12.02
N ASN A 74 5.30 20.56 -11.69
CA ASN A 74 5.50 19.40 -12.56
C ASN A 74 4.36 18.37 -12.39
N PRO A 75 3.14 18.68 -12.86
CA PRO A 75 1.98 17.82 -12.64
C PRO A 75 2.13 16.42 -13.27
N ARG A 76 2.83 16.31 -14.41
CA ARG A 76 3.11 15.02 -15.06
C ARG A 76 3.90 14.10 -14.13
N THR A 77 4.96 14.61 -13.51
CA THR A 77 5.80 13.84 -12.58
C THR A 77 5.00 13.36 -11.37
N TYR A 78 4.13 14.22 -10.83
CA TYR A 78 3.21 13.84 -9.75
C TYR A 78 2.30 12.68 -10.16
N TYR A 79 1.64 12.76 -11.31
CA TYR A 79 0.77 11.68 -11.80
C TYR A 79 1.54 10.39 -12.10
N THR A 80 2.76 10.48 -12.64
CA THR A 80 3.63 9.32 -12.84
C THR A 80 3.92 8.62 -11.52
N PHE A 81 4.23 9.36 -10.45
CA PHE A 81 4.44 8.77 -9.12
C PHE A 81 3.16 8.18 -8.53
N CYS A 82 2.00 8.81 -8.72
CA CYS A 82 0.72 8.23 -8.30
C CYS A 82 0.46 6.87 -8.96
N VAL A 83 0.66 6.79 -10.28
CA VAL A 83 0.48 5.52 -11.03
C VAL A 83 1.53 4.50 -10.61
N ALA A 84 2.78 4.90 -10.45
CA ALA A 84 3.85 4.02 -9.97
C ALA A 84 3.54 3.45 -8.58
N LEU A 85 3.05 4.28 -7.65
CA LEU A 85 2.65 3.84 -6.32
C LEU A 85 1.47 2.86 -6.36
N LEU A 86 0.48 3.11 -7.21
CA LEU A 86 -0.67 2.21 -7.41
C LEU A 86 -0.21 0.83 -7.91
N ILE A 87 0.64 0.80 -8.94
CA ILE A 87 1.20 -0.44 -9.48
C ILE A 87 2.01 -1.17 -8.40
N ALA A 88 2.89 -0.45 -7.71
CA ALA A 88 3.70 -1.02 -6.64
C ALA A 88 2.86 -1.58 -5.49
N ALA A 89 1.74 -0.93 -5.12
CA ALA A 89 0.83 -1.41 -4.09
C ALA A 89 0.15 -2.73 -4.47
N ILE A 90 -0.29 -2.86 -5.73
CA ILE A 90 -0.87 -4.11 -6.25
C ILE A 90 0.19 -5.22 -6.27
N LEU A 91 1.40 -4.92 -6.73
CA LEU A 91 2.51 -5.87 -6.74
C LEU A 91 2.90 -6.31 -5.32
N ALA A 92 2.98 -5.37 -4.37
CA ALA A 92 3.28 -5.67 -2.98
C ALA A 92 2.21 -6.59 -2.36
N MET A 93 0.93 -6.33 -2.61
CA MET A 93 -0.16 -7.20 -2.16
C MET A 93 -0.07 -8.59 -2.78
N ALA A 94 0.17 -8.68 -4.09
CA ALA A 94 0.31 -9.96 -4.80
C ALA A 94 1.53 -10.77 -4.30
N ASP A 95 2.66 -10.10 -4.05
CA ASP A 95 3.87 -10.71 -3.48
C ASP A 95 3.61 -11.23 -2.06
N GLY A 96 2.93 -10.46 -1.21
CA GLY A 96 2.51 -10.90 0.12
C GLY A 96 1.61 -12.14 0.06
N MET A 97 0.66 -12.16 -0.89
CA MET A 97 -0.18 -13.33 -1.09
C MET A 97 0.62 -14.56 -1.53
N ALA A 98 1.54 -14.38 -2.49
CA ALA A 98 2.41 -15.44 -3.00
C ALA A 98 3.34 -15.99 -1.91
N TRP A 99 3.91 -15.12 -1.07
CA TRP A 99 4.76 -15.48 0.07
C TRP A 99 4.03 -16.41 1.05
N THR A 100 2.76 -16.12 1.35
CA THR A 100 1.90 -16.95 2.19
C THR A 100 1.54 -18.25 1.50
N ALA A 101 1.17 -18.21 0.22
CA ALA A 101 0.82 -19.40 -0.55
C ALA A 101 1.98 -20.41 -0.60
N ALA A 102 3.22 -19.94 -0.71
CA ALA A 102 4.42 -20.78 -0.69
C ALA A 102 4.72 -21.44 0.66
N ARG A 103 4.10 -20.97 1.77
CA ARG A 103 4.33 -21.47 3.14
C ARG A 103 3.17 -22.26 3.72
N ILE A 104 2.00 -22.21 3.08
CA ILE A 104 0.82 -23.04 3.41
C ILE A 104 0.68 -24.18 2.38
N ALA A 105 1.76 -24.51 1.66
CA ALA A 105 1.84 -25.67 0.78
C ALA A 105 2.38 -26.88 1.55
#